data_AF-A0AAD7IBH7-F1
#
_entry.id   AF-A0AAD7IBH7-F1
#
_cell.length_a   1.000
_cell.length_b   1.000
_cell.length_c   1.000
_cell.angle_alpha   90.00
_cell.angle_beta   90.00
_cell.angle_gamma   90.00
#
_symmetry.space_group_name_H-M   'P 1'
#
loop_
_entity.id
_entity.type
_entity.pdbx_description
1 polymer ?
#
loop_
_entity_poly.entity_id
_entity_poly.type
_entity_poly.pdbx_seq_one_letter_code
_entity_poly.pdbx_strand_id
1 'polypeptide(L)'
;VSRVFTAGIRTNGRVESENRVTKGITGPGKSLFQVFTALNQRTKDHHPTQLETLFKPVLDLLRLYAGPFALQTCHKQMDLSLYYSAHALQLPLGVRNWQPRNEFTNDRAYIGTRFLLRLVREQGLVPSHLLKIVHTQSQATHILVLFPDGRYMCDCCMQDNLGVVCRHYFTAWVKIPGLPFNISLIRPRCATLCPGDILLQLISWVQMVSGTEP
;
A
#
# COMPACT_ATOMS: atom_id res chain seq x y z
N VAL A 1 -23.81 -3.52 -29.94
CA VAL A 1 -22.91 -3.17 -28.79
C VAL A 1 -22.64 -1.68 -28.85
N SER A 2 -23.12 -0.90 -27.88
CA SER A 2 -22.95 0.56 -27.85
C SER A 2 -21.47 0.92 -27.70
N ARG A 3 -20.95 1.78 -28.58
CA ARG A 3 -19.58 2.35 -28.54
C ARG A 3 -19.51 3.68 -27.78
N VAL A 4 -20.60 4.09 -27.12
CA VAL A 4 -20.73 5.42 -26.52
C VAL A 4 -20.69 5.30 -25.00
N PHE A 5 -19.67 5.90 -24.39
CA PHE A 5 -19.53 6.02 -22.95
C PHE A 5 -20.39 7.19 -22.45
N THR A 6 -21.45 6.91 -21.69
CA THR A 6 -22.34 7.91 -21.12
C THR A 6 -22.00 8.18 -19.66
N ALA A 7 -21.21 9.22 -19.38
CA ALA A 7 -20.99 9.75 -18.04
C ALA A 7 -22.02 10.85 -17.71
N GLY A 8 -23.17 10.44 -17.15
CA GLY A 8 -24.32 11.32 -16.94
C GLY A 8 -25.22 10.95 -15.77
N ILE A 9 -24.69 10.30 -14.73
CA ILE A 9 -25.46 10.03 -13.50
C ILE A 9 -25.34 11.25 -12.57
N ARG A 10 -26.46 11.74 -12.05
CA ARG A 10 -26.50 12.83 -11.08
C ARG A 10 -25.80 12.39 -9.80
N THR A 11 -24.79 13.14 -9.41
CA THR A 11 -23.96 12.91 -8.22
C THR A 11 -23.71 14.25 -7.55
N ASN A 12 -23.45 14.27 -6.24
CA ASN A 12 -23.28 15.49 -5.44
C ASN A 12 -22.28 16.52 -6.04
N GLY A 13 -22.36 17.79 -5.62
CA GLY A 13 -21.61 18.90 -6.24
C GLY A 13 -20.09 18.73 -6.32
N ARG A 14 -19.48 17.90 -5.45
CA ARG A 14 -18.07 17.50 -5.55
C ARG A 14 -17.81 16.66 -6.79
N VAL A 15 -18.65 15.65 -7.02
CA VAL A 15 -18.55 14.76 -8.19
C VAL A 15 -18.94 15.48 -9.48
N GLU A 16 -19.71 16.58 -9.45
CA GLU A 16 -19.97 17.39 -10.66
C GLU A 16 -18.72 18.10 -11.18
N SER A 17 -17.87 18.61 -10.29
CA SER A 17 -16.58 19.22 -10.67
C SER A 17 -15.62 18.18 -11.29
N GLU A 18 -15.59 16.97 -10.73
CA GLU A 18 -14.80 15.84 -11.23
C GLU A 18 -15.39 15.29 -12.55
N ASN A 19 -16.72 15.24 -12.68
CA ASN A 19 -17.42 14.87 -13.91
C ASN A 19 -17.23 15.92 -15.01
N ARG A 20 -17.16 17.22 -14.69
CA ARG A 20 -16.89 18.28 -15.67
C ARG A 20 -15.49 18.13 -16.27
N VAL A 21 -14.51 17.84 -15.41
CA VAL A 21 -13.13 17.57 -15.84
C VAL A 21 -13.08 16.28 -16.67
N THR A 22 -13.75 15.21 -16.22
CA THR A 22 -13.82 13.94 -16.94
C THR A 22 -14.48 14.11 -18.31
N LYS A 23 -15.58 14.87 -18.41
CA LYS A 23 -16.25 15.21 -19.67
C LYS A 23 -15.36 15.99 -20.64
N GLY A 24 -14.49 16.87 -20.13
CA GLY A 24 -13.47 17.55 -20.95
C GLY A 24 -12.44 16.59 -21.54
N ILE A 25 -12.19 15.47 -20.85
CA ILE A 25 -11.25 14.43 -21.29
C ILE A 25 -11.96 13.40 -22.19
N THR A 26 -13.22 13.05 -21.89
CA THR A 26 -14.05 12.05 -22.58
C THR A 26 -15.02 12.67 -23.58
N GLY A 27 -14.51 13.52 -24.48
CA GLY A 27 -15.32 14.11 -25.54
C GLY A 27 -15.75 13.07 -26.61
N PRO A 28 -16.84 13.35 -27.35
CA PRO A 28 -17.28 12.48 -28.44
C PRO A 28 -16.17 12.34 -29.49
N GLY A 29 -15.86 11.11 -29.88
CA GLY A 29 -14.81 10.78 -30.87
C GLY A 29 -13.47 10.34 -30.28
N LYS A 30 -13.26 10.41 -28.95
CA LYS A 30 -12.05 9.86 -28.33
C LYS A 30 -12.19 8.37 -28.05
N SER A 31 -11.18 7.61 -28.45
CA SER A 31 -11.05 6.21 -28.07
C SER A 31 -10.72 6.05 -26.59
N LEU A 32 -11.01 4.86 -26.05
CA LEU A 32 -10.75 4.53 -24.65
C LEU A 32 -9.24 4.64 -24.31
N PHE A 33 -8.37 4.31 -25.27
CA PHE A 33 -6.92 4.51 -25.15
C PHE A 33 -6.52 6.00 -25.07
N GLN A 34 -7.14 6.87 -25.86
CA GLN A 34 -6.86 8.32 -25.80
C GLN A 34 -7.36 8.93 -24.48
N VAL A 35 -8.50 8.47 -23.96
CA VAL A 35 -8.98 8.85 -22.63
C VAL A 35 -7.99 8.41 -21.55
N PHE A 36 -7.54 7.15 -21.61
CA PHE A 36 -6.55 6.60 -20.68
C PHE A 36 -5.23 7.38 -20.69
N THR A 37 -4.68 7.65 -21.88
CA THR A 37 -3.43 8.42 -22.03
C THR A 37 -3.58 9.85 -21.53
N ALA A 38 -4.68 10.53 -21.82
CA ALA A 38 -4.92 11.89 -21.36
C ALA A 38 -5.09 11.99 -19.83
N LEU A 39 -5.76 11.01 -19.21
CA LEU A 39 -5.83 10.91 -17.75
C LEU A 39 -4.46 10.68 -17.14
N ASN A 40 -3.66 9.77 -17.70
CA ASN A 40 -2.30 9.51 -17.24
C ASN A 40 -1.36 10.72 -17.39
N GLN A 41 -1.47 11.47 -18.49
CA GLN A 41 -0.69 12.68 -18.71
C GLN A 41 -1.00 13.73 -17.65
N ARG A 42 -2.29 13.96 -17.35
CA ARG A 42 -2.72 14.89 -16.32
C ARG A 42 -2.26 14.50 -14.91
N THR A 43 -2.16 13.20 -14.62
CA THR A 43 -1.58 12.71 -13.37
C THR A 43 -0.07 13.01 -13.29
N LYS A 44 0.65 12.99 -14.41
CA LYS A 44 2.08 13.35 -14.49
C LYS A 44 2.32 14.86 -14.38
N ASP A 45 1.39 15.67 -14.88
CA ASP A 45 1.52 17.15 -14.94
C ASP A 45 1.16 17.85 -13.60
N HIS A 46 0.63 17.12 -12.61
CA HIS A 46 0.58 17.63 -11.24
C HIS A 46 2.02 17.68 -10.69
N HIS A 47 2.48 18.86 -10.26
CA HIS A 47 3.78 19.09 -9.62
C HIS A 47 4.17 17.93 -8.68
N PRO A 48 5.47 17.55 -8.61
CA PRO A 48 5.90 16.52 -7.69
C PRO A 48 5.52 16.94 -6.27
N THR A 49 4.49 16.29 -5.76
CA THR A 49 4.04 16.46 -4.39
C THR A 49 5.20 16.03 -3.48
N GLN A 50 5.23 16.48 -2.23
CA GLN A 50 6.22 15.98 -1.25
C GLN A 50 6.27 14.44 -1.19
N LEU A 51 5.16 13.79 -1.56
CA LEU A 51 5.06 12.35 -1.80
C LEU A 51 6.00 11.80 -2.88
N GLU A 52 6.11 12.46 -4.04
CA GLU A 52 6.98 12.01 -5.13
C GLU A 52 8.44 11.96 -4.68
N THR A 53 8.86 12.93 -3.87
CA THR A 53 10.23 12.95 -3.31
C THR A 53 10.38 11.92 -2.21
N LEU A 54 9.44 11.87 -1.27
CA LEU A 54 9.53 11.01 -0.08
C LEU A 54 9.44 9.52 -0.42
N PHE A 55 8.57 9.16 -1.37
CA PHE A 55 8.31 7.77 -1.75
C PHE A 55 8.87 7.40 -3.13
N LYS A 56 9.80 8.20 -3.68
CA LYS A 56 10.36 7.97 -5.01
C LYS A 56 10.74 6.51 -5.27
N PRO A 57 11.50 5.82 -4.39
CA PRO A 57 11.90 4.44 -4.64
C PRO A 57 10.71 3.48 -4.76
N VAL A 58 9.68 3.71 -3.94
CA VAL A 58 8.47 2.89 -3.93
C VAL A 58 7.60 3.19 -5.16
N LEU A 59 7.43 4.47 -5.49
CA LEU A 59 6.64 4.90 -6.64
C LEU A 59 7.24 4.44 -7.96
N ASP A 60 8.57 4.44 -8.10
CA ASP A 60 9.24 3.93 -9.30
C ASP A 60 8.94 2.43 -9.51
N LEU A 61 9.00 1.62 -8.44
CA LEU A 61 8.64 0.19 -8.50
C LEU A 61 7.15 -0.03 -8.81
N LEU A 62 6.26 0.74 -8.17
CA LEU A 62 4.82 0.62 -8.40
C LEU A 62 4.45 1.03 -9.83
N ARG A 63 5.07 2.06 -10.40
CA ARG A 63 4.83 2.48 -11.79
C ARG A 63 5.25 1.42 -12.81
N LEU A 64 6.29 0.66 -12.49
CA LEU A 64 6.81 -0.38 -13.36
C LEU A 64 5.96 -1.66 -13.30
N TYR A 65 5.50 -2.06 -12.11
CA TYR A 65 4.95 -3.40 -11.87
C TYR A 65 3.51 -3.45 -11.36
N ALA A 66 2.96 -2.35 -10.84
CA ALA A 66 1.61 -2.35 -10.28
C ALA A 66 0.56 -1.94 -11.32
N GLY A 67 -0.55 -2.66 -11.33
CA GLY A 67 -1.74 -2.33 -12.10
C GLY A 67 -2.33 -0.98 -11.68
N PRO A 68 -3.13 -0.32 -12.54
CA PRO A 68 -3.67 1.02 -12.27
C PRO A 68 -4.39 1.14 -10.92
N PHE A 69 -5.16 0.11 -10.55
CA PHE A 69 -5.83 0.05 -9.24
C PHE A 69 -4.84 0.11 -8.07
N ALA A 70 -3.79 -0.71 -8.10
CA ALA A 70 -2.80 -0.74 -7.03
C ALA A 70 -1.95 0.53 -6.99
N LEU A 71 -1.52 1.03 -8.14
CA LEU A 71 -0.75 2.27 -8.23
C LEU A 71 -1.54 3.43 -7.61
N GLN A 72 -2.78 3.64 -8.06
CA GLN A 72 -3.62 4.74 -7.55
C GLN A 72 -3.96 4.56 -6.06
N THR A 73 -4.26 3.34 -5.63
CA THR A 73 -4.59 3.06 -4.23
C THR A 73 -3.38 3.28 -3.34
N CYS A 74 -2.20 2.78 -3.71
CA CYS A 74 -0.97 2.99 -2.95
C CYS A 74 -0.61 4.47 -2.86
N HIS A 75 -0.73 5.23 -3.97
CA HIS A 75 -0.50 6.67 -3.93
C HIS A 75 -1.41 7.38 -2.92
N LYS A 76 -2.70 7.04 -2.89
CA LYS A 76 -3.63 7.57 -1.87
C LYS A 76 -3.25 7.14 -0.46
N GLN A 77 -2.80 5.90 -0.27
CA GLN A 77 -2.38 5.41 1.05
C GLN A 77 -1.08 6.08 1.53
N MET A 78 -0.14 6.37 0.64
CA MET A 78 1.07 7.13 0.96
C MET A 78 0.72 8.53 1.44
N ASP A 79 -0.19 9.24 0.75
CA ASP A 79 -0.64 10.58 1.16
C ASP A 79 -1.26 10.55 2.57
N LEU A 80 -2.18 9.61 2.79
CA LEU A 80 -2.83 9.46 4.10
C LEU A 80 -1.87 9.01 5.21
N SER A 81 -0.73 8.41 4.88
CA SER A 81 0.24 7.91 5.86
C SER A 81 0.95 9.03 6.63
N LEU A 82 0.96 10.24 6.08
CA LEU A 82 1.61 11.42 6.67
C LEU A 82 0.90 11.92 7.94
N TYR A 83 -0.36 11.51 8.14
CA TYR A 83 -1.17 11.87 9.31
C TYR A 83 -1.06 10.87 10.48
N TYR A 84 -0.04 10.00 10.45
CA TYR A 84 0.16 8.97 11.46
C TYR A 84 1.59 9.03 12.05
N SER A 85 1.70 8.62 13.31
CA SER A 85 2.97 8.31 13.98
C SER A 85 3.17 6.80 14.09
N ALA A 86 4.42 6.37 14.25
CA ALA A 86 4.78 4.98 14.48
C ALA A 86 5.61 4.86 15.76
N HIS A 87 5.22 3.93 16.62
CA HIS A 87 5.92 3.63 17.87
C HIS A 87 6.24 2.15 17.93
N ALA A 88 7.52 1.79 18.05
CA ALA A 88 7.90 0.41 18.29
C ALA A 88 7.42 -0.03 19.68
N LEU A 89 6.69 -1.13 19.74
CA LEU A 89 6.38 -1.77 21.00
C LEU A 89 7.63 -2.52 21.45
N GLN A 90 8.01 -2.38 22.72
CA GLN A 90 9.10 -3.15 23.31
C GLN A 90 8.56 -4.41 23.99
N LEU A 91 9.33 -5.50 23.90
CA LEU A 91 9.05 -6.70 24.68
C LEU A 91 9.27 -6.39 26.17
N PRO A 92 8.37 -6.81 27.08
CA PRO A 92 8.61 -6.71 28.51
C PRO A 92 9.91 -7.43 28.91
N LEU A 93 10.59 -6.90 29.94
CA LEU A 93 11.86 -7.43 30.43
C LEU A 93 11.70 -8.93 30.76
N GLY A 94 12.57 -9.78 30.19
CA GLY A 94 12.54 -11.24 30.37
C GLY A 94 11.66 -12.02 29.37
N VAL A 95 10.91 -11.34 28.50
CA VAL A 95 10.12 -11.99 27.44
C VAL A 95 10.92 -12.01 26.14
N ARG A 96 11.15 -13.21 25.59
CA ARG A 96 11.97 -13.41 24.37
C ARG A 96 11.18 -13.34 23.07
N ASN A 97 9.86 -13.32 23.12
CA ASN A 97 9.00 -13.36 21.93
C ASN A 97 7.64 -12.69 22.16
N TRP A 98 6.97 -12.30 21.08
CA TRP A 98 5.66 -11.63 21.10
C TRP A 98 4.49 -12.57 21.40
N GLN A 99 4.67 -13.57 22.26
CA GLN A 99 3.55 -14.38 22.74
C GLN A 99 2.49 -13.47 23.36
N PRO A 100 1.19 -13.66 23.05
CA PRO A 100 0.13 -12.76 23.45
C PRO A 100 -0.12 -12.89 24.97
N ARG A 101 0.70 -12.20 25.77
CA ARG A 101 0.54 -12.04 27.22
C ARG A 101 0.06 -10.64 27.61
N ASN A 102 -0.19 -9.76 26.65
CA ASN A 102 -0.64 -8.38 26.87
C ASN A 102 -2.09 -8.24 26.37
N GLU A 103 -2.87 -7.38 27.04
CA GLU A 103 -4.33 -7.26 26.88
C GLU A 103 -4.75 -6.49 25.62
N PHE A 104 -3.84 -5.73 25.00
CA PHE A 104 -3.97 -5.07 23.68
C PHE A 104 -5.40 -4.60 23.30
N THR A 105 -5.98 -3.71 24.12
CA THR A 105 -7.40 -3.32 24.12
C THR A 105 -7.84 -2.25 23.11
N ASN A 106 -7.24 -2.16 21.91
CA ASN A 106 -7.71 -1.18 20.90
C ASN A 106 -8.37 -1.84 19.68
N ASP A 107 -9.71 -1.88 19.70
CA ASP A 107 -10.58 -2.54 18.70
C ASP A 107 -11.32 -1.55 17.78
N ARG A 108 -10.90 -0.28 17.70
CA ARG A 108 -11.60 0.67 16.81
C ARG A 108 -11.15 0.50 15.35
N ALA A 109 -11.84 -0.45 14.70
CA ALA A 109 -12.08 -0.69 13.28
C ALA A 109 -11.39 -1.88 12.60
N TYR A 110 -10.76 -2.82 13.32
CA TYR A 110 -10.05 -3.94 12.73
C TYR A 110 -9.92 -5.17 13.63
N ILE A 111 -9.42 -6.29 13.09
CA ILE A 111 -9.22 -7.53 13.85
C ILE A 111 -8.39 -7.26 15.10
N GLY A 112 -8.88 -7.71 16.26
CA GLY A 112 -8.20 -7.44 17.52
C GLY A 112 -6.75 -7.95 17.50
N THR A 113 -5.83 -7.20 18.11
CA THR A 113 -4.39 -7.51 18.11
C THR A 113 -4.11 -8.95 18.58
N ARG A 114 -4.87 -9.42 19.59
CA ARG A 114 -4.79 -10.80 20.09
C ARG A 114 -5.13 -11.82 19.01
N PHE A 115 -6.15 -11.54 18.19
CA PHE A 115 -6.52 -12.40 17.07
C PHE A 115 -5.46 -12.38 15.97
N LEU A 116 -4.92 -11.20 15.64
CA LEU A 116 -3.82 -11.06 14.68
C LEU A 116 -2.59 -11.89 15.11
N LEU A 117 -2.13 -11.75 16.35
CA LEU A 117 -0.98 -12.51 16.85
C LEU A 117 -1.26 -14.01 16.96
N ARG A 118 -2.51 -14.38 17.26
CA ARG A 118 -2.93 -15.79 17.21
C ARG A 118 -2.80 -16.35 15.81
N LEU A 119 -3.30 -15.64 14.78
CA LEU A 119 -3.17 -16.05 13.38
C LEU A 119 -1.70 -16.19 12.98
N VAL A 120 -0.88 -15.20 13.31
CA VAL A 120 0.56 -15.21 13.03
C VAL A 120 1.22 -16.48 13.59
N ARG A 121 0.89 -16.83 14.84
CA ARG A 121 1.39 -18.05 15.49
C ARG A 121 0.86 -19.32 14.84
N GLU A 122 -0.43 -19.38 14.51
CA GLU A 122 -1.05 -20.54 13.84
C GLU A 122 -0.43 -20.79 12.45
N GLN A 123 0.08 -19.74 11.79
CA GLN A 123 0.84 -19.84 10.55
C GLN A 123 2.33 -20.16 10.75
N GLY A 124 2.79 -20.38 11.98
CA GLY A 124 4.20 -20.65 12.29
C GLY A 124 5.13 -19.45 12.03
N LEU A 125 4.58 -18.25 11.90
CA LEU A 125 5.36 -17.03 11.63
C LEU A 125 5.85 -16.42 12.95
N VAL A 126 7.07 -15.90 12.94
CA VAL A 126 7.67 -15.24 14.11
C VAL A 126 7.82 -13.74 13.81
N PRO A 127 7.07 -12.87 14.51
CA PRO A 127 7.25 -11.42 14.40
C PRO A 127 8.67 -11.00 14.79
N SER A 128 9.26 -10.13 13.97
CA SER A 128 10.49 -9.40 14.34
C SER A 128 10.17 -8.19 15.21
N HIS A 129 9.17 -7.40 14.79
CA HIS A 129 8.79 -6.15 15.45
C HIS A 129 7.28 -5.98 15.43
N LEU A 130 6.74 -5.39 16.50
CA LEU A 130 5.38 -4.87 16.54
C LEU A 130 5.44 -3.35 16.65
N LEU A 131 4.67 -2.67 15.81
CA LEU A 131 4.53 -1.23 15.83
C LEU A 131 3.11 -0.85 16.17
N LYS A 132 2.96 0.12 17.04
CA LYS A 132 1.71 0.85 17.26
C LYS A 132 1.72 2.09 16.37
N ILE A 133 0.83 2.10 15.39
CA ILE A 133 0.62 3.21 14.47
C ILE A 133 -0.56 4.03 14.99
N VAL A 134 -0.39 5.34 15.17
CA VAL A 134 -1.41 6.20 15.79
C VAL A 134 -1.76 7.34 14.84
N HIS A 135 -3.05 7.52 14.57
CA HIS A 135 -3.52 8.67 13.80
C HIS A 135 -3.40 9.93 14.66
N THR A 136 -2.70 10.95 14.15
CA THR A 136 -2.34 12.14 14.94
C THR A 136 -3.56 12.90 15.46
N GLN A 137 -4.65 12.96 14.70
CA GLN A 137 -5.84 13.72 15.10
C GLN A 137 -6.84 12.88 15.91
N SER A 138 -7.27 11.73 15.37
CA SER A 138 -8.34 10.93 15.99
C SER A 138 -7.84 9.98 17.08
N GLN A 139 -6.52 9.83 17.24
CA GLN A 139 -5.89 8.88 18.15
C GLN A 139 -6.29 7.41 17.89
N ALA A 140 -6.89 7.12 16.72
CA ALA A 140 -7.14 5.76 16.28
C ALA A 140 -5.81 5.03 16.14
N THR A 141 -5.72 3.80 16.64
CA THR A 141 -4.46 3.05 16.64
C THR A 141 -4.59 1.75 15.88
N HIS A 142 -3.51 1.40 15.19
CA HIS A 142 -3.36 0.18 14.42
C HIS A 142 -2.09 -0.54 14.83
N ILE A 143 -2.14 -1.86 14.88
CA ILE A 143 -0.96 -2.70 15.07
C ILE A 143 -0.44 -3.16 13.72
N LEU A 144 0.85 -2.93 13.51
CA LEU A 144 1.63 -3.43 12.38
C LEU A 144 2.63 -4.45 12.90
N VAL A 145 2.56 -5.66 12.38
CA VAL A 145 3.50 -6.76 12.64
C VAL A 145 4.46 -6.83 11.47
N LEU A 146 5.76 -6.76 11.75
CA LEU A 146 6.83 -6.89 10.76
C LEU A 146 7.53 -8.23 10.90
N PHE A 147 7.83 -8.88 9.78
CA PHE A 147 8.55 -10.16 9.74
C PHE A 147 10.00 -9.98 9.28
N PRO A 148 10.91 -10.90 9.66
CA PRO A 148 12.33 -10.82 9.28
C PRO A 148 12.58 -10.80 7.76
N ASP A 149 11.66 -11.35 6.98
CA ASP A 149 11.74 -11.44 5.52
C ASP A 149 11.16 -10.21 4.79
N GLY A 150 10.85 -9.13 5.53
CA GLY A 150 10.28 -7.91 4.97
C GLY A 150 8.78 -7.96 4.70
N ARG A 151 8.10 -9.08 4.98
CA ARG A 151 6.63 -9.13 4.98
C ARG A 151 6.08 -8.34 6.16
N TYR A 152 4.81 -7.98 6.06
CA TYR A 152 4.08 -7.38 7.15
C TYR A 152 2.65 -7.89 7.23
N MET A 153 2.05 -7.77 8.41
CA MET A 153 0.61 -7.85 8.61
C MET A 153 0.14 -6.62 9.39
N CYS A 154 -1.00 -6.07 9.00
CA CYS A 154 -1.62 -4.98 9.72
C CYS A 154 -3.01 -5.42 10.13
N ASP A 155 -3.43 -5.04 11.34
CA ASP A 155 -4.81 -5.23 11.75
C ASP A 155 -5.80 -4.63 10.73
N CYS A 156 -5.39 -3.60 9.97
CA CYS A 156 -6.20 -3.01 8.91
C CYS A 156 -6.71 -3.97 7.83
N CYS A 157 -6.09 -5.16 7.72
CA CYS A 157 -6.42 -6.20 6.75
C CYS A 157 -6.43 -5.74 5.28
N MET A 158 -5.96 -4.53 4.96
CA MET A 158 -6.02 -4.00 3.60
C MET A 158 -5.15 -4.82 2.64
N GLN A 159 -4.01 -5.29 3.14
CA GLN A 159 -3.11 -6.19 2.40
C GLN A 159 -3.79 -7.52 2.07
N ASP A 160 -4.61 -8.04 3.00
CA ASP A 160 -5.29 -9.32 2.81
C ASP A 160 -6.53 -9.19 1.92
N ASN A 161 -7.34 -8.17 2.20
CA ASN A 161 -8.61 -7.91 1.52
C ASN A 161 -8.39 -7.36 0.12
N LEU A 162 -7.59 -6.31 -0.02
CA LEU A 162 -7.39 -5.60 -1.30
C LEU A 162 -6.14 -6.06 -2.04
N GLY A 163 -5.16 -6.63 -1.35
CA GLY A 163 -3.90 -7.07 -1.99
C GLY A 163 -2.94 -5.93 -2.26
N VAL A 164 -3.08 -4.82 -1.53
CA VAL A 164 -2.27 -3.61 -1.69
C VAL A 164 -1.84 -3.07 -0.33
N VAL A 165 -0.73 -2.34 -0.34
CA VAL A 165 -0.10 -1.84 0.86
C VAL A 165 -0.94 -0.73 1.51
N CYS A 166 -1.06 -0.79 2.84
CA CYS A 166 -1.84 0.15 3.62
C CYS A 166 -1.03 1.38 4.04
N ARG A 167 -1.72 2.47 4.36
CA ARG A 167 -1.09 3.68 4.91
C ARG A 167 -0.28 3.41 6.18
N HIS A 168 -0.68 2.46 7.02
CA HIS A 168 0.03 2.16 8.27
C HIS A 168 1.43 1.58 8.01
N TYR A 169 1.57 0.76 6.98
CA TYR A 169 2.87 0.30 6.53
C TYR A 169 3.69 1.45 5.93
N PHE A 170 3.09 2.31 5.10
CA PHE A 170 3.80 3.47 4.56
C PHE A 170 4.27 4.44 5.67
N THR A 171 3.49 4.61 6.74
CA THR A 171 3.94 5.35 7.93
C THR A 171 5.17 4.69 8.54
N ALA A 172 5.16 3.37 8.73
CA ALA A 172 6.32 2.65 9.26
C ALA A 172 7.54 2.79 8.33
N TRP A 173 7.34 2.69 7.01
CA TRP A 173 8.40 2.81 6.01
C TRP A 173 9.08 4.18 6.04
N VAL A 174 8.31 5.26 6.18
CA VAL A 174 8.86 6.63 6.32
C VAL A 174 9.59 6.83 7.65
N LYS A 175 9.07 6.24 8.74
CA LYS A 175 9.55 6.52 10.11
C LYS A 175 10.67 5.60 10.58
N ILE A 176 10.86 4.45 9.95
CA ILE A 176 11.85 3.44 10.33
C ILE A 176 12.90 3.34 9.20
N PRO A 177 14.08 3.94 9.39
CA PRO A 177 15.17 3.81 8.43
C PRO A 177 15.50 2.34 8.18
N GLY A 178 15.68 1.98 6.91
CA GLY A 178 16.06 0.63 6.51
C GLY A 178 14.90 -0.38 6.41
N LEU A 179 13.64 0.02 6.62
CA LEU A 179 12.51 -0.88 6.34
C LEU A 179 12.41 -1.12 4.82
N PRO A 180 12.57 -2.36 4.32
CA PRO A 180 12.58 -2.63 2.89
C PRO A 180 11.14 -2.63 2.35
N PHE A 181 10.96 -2.07 1.14
CA PHE A 181 9.74 -2.25 0.36
C PHE A 181 9.97 -3.30 -0.72
N ASN A 182 9.08 -4.28 -0.82
CA ASN A 182 9.13 -5.30 -1.86
C ASN A 182 7.85 -5.27 -2.71
N ILE A 183 7.99 -5.39 -4.03
CA ILE A 183 6.82 -5.41 -4.92
C ILE A 183 5.91 -6.62 -4.68
N SER A 184 6.41 -7.72 -4.10
CA SER A 184 5.61 -8.87 -3.66
C SER A 184 4.59 -8.53 -2.57
N LEU A 185 4.71 -7.36 -1.93
CA LEU A 185 3.67 -6.79 -1.08
C LEU A 185 2.45 -6.32 -1.90
N ILE A 186 2.50 -6.27 -3.23
CA ILE A 186 1.33 -6.12 -4.07
C ILE A 186 0.94 -7.51 -4.57
N ARG A 187 -0.30 -7.95 -4.30
CA ARG A 187 -0.73 -9.29 -4.73
C ARG A 187 -0.72 -9.36 -6.27
N PRO A 188 -0.37 -10.52 -6.87
CA PRO A 188 -0.22 -10.65 -8.32
C PRO A 188 -1.43 -10.19 -9.13
N ARG A 189 -2.66 -10.39 -8.62
CA ARG A 189 -3.91 -9.92 -9.26
C ARG A 189 -3.98 -8.39 -9.45
N CYS A 190 -3.14 -7.65 -8.74
CA CYS A 190 -3.06 -6.20 -8.78
C CYS A 190 -1.79 -5.71 -9.51
N ALA A 191 -0.97 -6.61 -10.05
CA ALA A 191 0.21 -6.28 -10.84
C ALA A 191 -0.15 -6.07 -12.33
N THR A 192 0.67 -5.31 -13.05
CA THR A 192 0.61 -5.24 -14.53
C THR A 192 1.21 -6.47 -15.21
N LEU A 193 1.88 -7.33 -14.44
CA LEU A 193 2.61 -8.48 -14.97
C LEU A 193 1.67 -9.46 -15.68
N CYS A 194 2.02 -9.78 -16.92
CA CYS A 194 1.43 -10.92 -17.61
C CYS A 194 1.87 -12.21 -16.87
N PRO A 195 1.06 -13.29 -16.86
CA PRO A 195 1.37 -14.51 -16.11
C PRO A 195 2.73 -15.16 -16.40
N GLY A 196 3.39 -14.81 -17.52
CA GLY A 196 4.71 -15.34 -17.92
C GLY A 196 5.93 -14.64 -17.28
N ASP A 197 5.79 -13.45 -16.71
CA ASP A 197 6.94 -12.63 -16.26
C ASP A 197 7.40 -12.94 -14.82
N ILE A 198 6.70 -13.83 -14.11
CA ILE A 198 7.02 -14.22 -12.73
C ILE A 198 8.40 -14.91 -12.64
N LEU A 199 8.81 -15.61 -13.70
CA LEU A 199 10.10 -16.33 -13.75
C LEU A 199 11.31 -15.39 -13.84
N LEU A 200 11.16 -14.19 -14.41
CA LEU A 200 12.25 -13.23 -14.55
C LEU A 200 12.52 -12.46 -13.24
N GLN A 201 11.54 -12.34 -12.35
CA GLN A 201 11.74 -11.68 -11.05
C GLN A 201 12.47 -12.55 -10.02
N LEU A 202 12.39 -13.88 -10.11
CA LEU A 202 13.23 -14.77 -9.28
C LEU A 202 14.72 -14.62 -9.64
N ILE A 203 15.04 -14.39 -10.91
CA ILE A 203 16.42 -14.22 -11.39
C ILE A 203 17.01 -12.87 -10.95
N SER A 204 16.23 -11.78 -11.03
CA SER A 204 16.66 -10.47 -10.52
C SER A 204 16.81 -10.42 -8.99
N TRP A 205 16.12 -11.30 -8.25
CA TRP A 205 16.21 -11.41 -6.79
C TRP A 205 17.55 -11.99 -6.31
N VAL A 206 18.13 -12.94 -7.05
CA VAL A 206 19.43 -13.56 -6.70
C VAL A 206 20.58 -12.57 -6.85
N GLN A 207 20.50 -11.67 -7.83
CA GLN A 207 21.59 -10.73 -8.14
C GLN A 207 21.64 -9.50 -7.21
N MET A 208 20.57 -9.15 -6.49
CA MET A 208 20.59 -8.01 -5.55
C MET A 208 20.90 -8.40 -4.10
N VAL A 209 20.83 -9.69 -3.74
CA VAL A 209 21.12 -10.18 -2.38
C VAL A 209 22.58 -10.67 -2.24
N SER A 210 23.24 -11.00 -3.35
CA SER A 210 24.67 -11.33 -3.37
C SER A 210 25.46 -10.10 -3.80
N GLY A 211 25.96 -9.33 -2.82
CA GLY A 211 26.99 -8.32 -3.02
C GLY A 211 28.31 -8.97 -3.44
N THR A 212 28.39 -9.42 -4.69
CA THR A 212 29.63 -9.79 -5.35
C THR A 212 29.72 -8.99 -6.64
N GLU A 213 30.40 -7.86 -6.57
CA GLU A 213 30.99 -7.22 -7.74
C GLU A 213 32.05 -8.17 -8.34
N PRO A 214 32.26 -8.16 -9.67
CA PRO A 214 33.47 -8.71 -10.27
C PRO A 214 34.71 -7.88 -9.91
#